data_AF-A0A376DT01-F1
#
_entry.id   AF-A0A376DT01-F1
#
_cell.length_a   1.000
_cell.length_b   1.000
_cell.length_c   1.000
_cell.angle_alpha   90.00
_cell.angle_beta   90.00
_cell.angle_gamma   90.00
#
_symmetry.space_group_name_H-M   'P 1'
#
loop_
_entity.id
_entity.type
_entity.pdbx_description
1 polymer ?
#
loop_
_entity_poly.entity_id
_entity_poly.type
_entity_poly.pdbx_seq_one_letter_code
_entity_poly.pdbx_strand_id
1 'polypeptide(L)'
;MNVLKHISLILIIFAGHTTAQTPDRFRSQILSEDEMLITTGRAIQLIQENKPTEFKNLFAPDIRKTISDSQIMQLTEQLNSLFKNEKIPTDKRDILPSLQVTGNSKDTLFVNNINYNFKSSQTLIFSFLKKYGTKELAGIHLKKQPLNTGNHRPNLKQIEDFKFNVDDITWFRIYYDEGPNKVTKFKNETGYFAVQGDAEKFEKSGIKPILKNIFSDLAQSKYESADIFNDSLKRGEDPKFIQIEFSLKGKPYLISLYLPLLDHQNYSGKIVLMEKEYQNLGYQFILNQNDYLGVVKEFPKILDLKLDNFYEDKP
;
A
#
# COMPACT_ATOMS: atom_id res chain seq x y z
N MET A 1 -29.54 -7.10 32.46
CA MET A 1 -29.37 -5.70 32.00
C MET A 1 -28.02 -5.60 31.30
N ASN A 2 -28.02 -5.57 29.96
CA ASN A 2 -26.99 -5.01 29.08
C ASN A 2 -27.39 -5.35 27.65
N VAL A 3 -28.27 -4.53 27.08
CA VAL A 3 -28.55 -4.53 25.64
C VAL A 3 -27.68 -3.43 25.07
N LEU A 4 -26.48 -3.79 24.61
CA LEU A 4 -25.65 -2.94 23.79
C LEU A 4 -26.38 -2.76 22.45
N LYS A 5 -27.22 -1.74 22.34
CA LYS A 5 -27.90 -1.39 21.09
C LYS A 5 -26.83 -1.01 20.06
N HIS A 6 -26.57 -1.91 19.12
CA HIS A 6 -25.89 -1.61 17.88
C HIS A 6 -26.78 -0.66 17.09
N ILE A 7 -26.56 0.64 17.27
CA ILE A 7 -27.14 1.66 16.39
C ILE A 7 -26.17 1.80 15.24
N SER A 8 -26.45 1.04 14.18
CA SER A 8 -25.92 1.30 12.85
C SER A 8 -26.40 2.69 12.42
N LEU A 9 -25.55 3.70 12.61
CA LEU A 9 -25.56 4.87 11.73
C LEU A 9 -25.50 4.31 10.30
N ILE A 10 -26.28 4.84 9.36
CA ILE A 10 -26.29 4.39 7.96
C ILE A 10 -24.84 4.39 7.44
N LEU A 11 -24.18 3.24 7.58
CA LEU A 11 -22.94 2.91 6.93
C LEU A 11 -23.38 2.70 5.50
N ILE A 12 -23.01 3.61 4.62
CA ILE A 12 -22.80 3.14 3.27
C ILE A 12 -21.57 2.23 3.36
N ILE A 13 -21.82 0.93 3.52
CA ILE A 13 -20.80 -0.12 3.46
C ILE A 13 -20.33 -0.13 2.01
N PHE A 14 -19.34 0.70 1.70
CA PHE A 14 -18.63 0.60 0.44
C PHE A 14 -17.56 -0.48 0.62
N ALA A 15 -17.80 -1.63 -0.01
CA ALA A 15 -16.76 -2.60 -0.27
C ALA A 15 -15.57 -1.86 -0.89
N GLY A 16 -14.41 -2.02 -0.27
CA GLY A 16 -13.22 -1.27 -0.63
C GLY A 16 -12.77 -1.58 -2.04
N HIS A 17 -12.37 -0.54 -2.76
CA HIS A 17 -11.37 -0.67 -3.81
C HIS A 17 -10.21 0.30 -3.53
N THR A 18 -9.03 -0.24 -3.83
CA THR A 18 -7.68 0.23 -3.57
C THR A 18 -7.39 1.65 -4.04
N THR A 19 -6.54 2.36 -3.32
CA THR A 19 -5.86 3.59 -3.73
C THR A 19 -4.87 3.29 -4.86
N ALA A 20 -5.34 3.13 -6.10
CA ALA A 20 -4.50 3.34 -7.28
C ALA A 20 -4.27 4.85 -7.46
N GLN A 21 -3.14 5.26 -8.04
CA GLN A 21 -2.95 6.65 -8.48
C GLN A 21 -4.16 7.07 -9.30
N THR A 22 -4.82 8.15 -8.88
CA THR A 22 -6.01 8.68 -9.52
C THR A 22 -5.70 8.98 -10.99
N PRO A 23 -6.29 8.26 -11.97
CA PRO A 23 -6.06 8.52 -13.39
C PRO A 23 -6.18 10.01 -13.73
N ASP A 24 -5.35 10.54 -14.63
CA ASP A 24 -5.30 11.97 -14.96
C ASP A 24 -6.68 12.58 -15.28
N ARG A 25 -7.59 11.78 -15.86
CA ARG A 25 -8.98 12.14 -16.13
C ARG A 25 -9.79 12.58 -14.89
N PHE A 26 -9.38 12.20 -13.69
CA PHE A 26 -10.08 12.54 -12.44
C PHE A 26 -9.39 13.67 -11.65
N ARG A 27 -8.28 14.24 -12.14
CA ARG A 27 -7.62 15.38 -11.46
C ARG A 27 -8.57 16.55 -11.21
N SER A 28 -9.50 16.80 -12.13
CA SER A 28 -10.52 17.84 -11.99
C SER A 28 -11.50 17.60 -10.84
N GLN A 29 -11.55 16.40 -10.26
CA GLN A 29 -12.40 16.03 -9.14
C GLN A 29 -11.69 16.13 -7.78
N ILE A 30 -10.37 16.32 -7.79
CA ILE A 30 -9.56 16.45 -6.58
C ILE A 30 -9.69 17.88 -6.04
N LEU A 31 -10.05 18.00 -4.77
CA LEU A 31 -10.14 19.28 -4.06
C LEU A 31 -8.78 19.69 -3.48
N SER A 32 -8.62 20.99 -3.20
CA SER A 32 -7.38 21.52 -2.60
C SER A 32 -7.13 20.91 -1.22
N GLU A 33 -6.01 20.20 -1.08
CA GLU A 33 -5.59 19.57 0.18
C GLU A 33 -5.42 20.61 1.29
N ASP A 34 -4.71 21.70 1.02
CA ASP A 34 -4.45 22.76 2.01
C ASP A 34 -5.76 23.35 2.57
N GLU A 35 -6.76 23.56 1.72
CA GLU A 35 -8.07 24.06 2.15
C GLU A 35 -8.85 23.02 2.97
N MET A 36 -8.81 21.75 2.57
CA MET A 36 -9.43 20.67 3.35
C MET A 36 -8.74 20.51 4.72
N LEU A 37 -7.42 20.65 4.79
CA LEU A 37 -6.66 20.62 6.04
C LEU A 37 -7.07 21.75 6.99
N ILE A 38 -7.35 22.96 6.49
CA ILE A 38 -7.88 24.07 7.29
C ILE A 38 -9.22 23.67 7.94
N THR A 39 -10.15 23.12 7.15
CA THR A 39 -11.48 22.72 7.65
C THR A 39 -11.40 21.57 8.65
N THR A 40 -10.58 20.55 8.38
CA THR A 40 -10.40 19.43 9.32
C THR A 40 -9.68 19.84 10.60
N GLY A 41 -8.70 20.74 10.52
CA GLY A 41 -8.06 21.34 11.69
C GLY A 41 -9.07 22.10 12.56
N ARG A 42 -9.97 22.86 11.93
CA ARG A 42 -11.07 23.54 12.65
C ARG A 42 -12.02 22.54 13.30
N ALA A 43 -12.38 21.45 12.62
CA ALA A 43 -13.23 20.41 13.17
C ALA A 43 -12.60 19.75 14.41
N ILE A 44 -11.32 19.39 14.32
CA ILE A 44 -10.56 18.82 15.44
C ILE A 44 -10.53 19.77 16.63
N GLN A 45 -10.26 21.07 16.39
CA GLN A 45 -10.28 22.08 17.45
C GLN A 45 -11.63 22.13 18.16
N LEU A 46 -12.75 22.18 17.41
CA LEU A 46 -14.09 22.22 17.99
C LEU A 46 -14.42 20.95 18.79
N ILE A 47 -13.96 19.80 18.33
CA ILE A 47 -14.10 18.52 19.06
C ILE A 47 -13.30 18.56 20.37
N GLN A 48 -12.05 19.05 20.35
CA GLN A 48 -11.21 19.19 21.54
C GLN A 48 -11.80 20.16 22.56
N GLU A 49 -12.35 21.29 22.09
CA GLU A 49 -13.03 22.31 22.89
C GLU A 49 -14.43 21.88 23.37
N ASN A 50 -14.88 20.67 23.01
CA ASN A 50 -16.20 20.13 23.34
C ASN A 50 -17.35 21.06 22.88
N LYS A 51 -17.28 21.52 21.63
CA LYS A 51 -18.24 22.42 20.96
C LYS A 51 -19.05 21.69 19.88
N PRO A 52 -19.99 20.79 20.26
CA PRO A 52 -20.68 19.92 19.32
C PRO A 52 -21.59 20.68 18.34
N THR A 53 -22.21 21.79 18.76
CA THR A 53 -23.09 22.59 17.88
C THR A 53 -22.30 23.29 16.78
N GLU A 54 -21.17 23.88 17.12
CA GLU A 54 -20.24 24.50 16.17
C GLU A 54 -19.61 23.46 15.26
N PHE A 55 -19.28 22.27 15.79
CA PHE A 55 -18.80 21.15 14.98
C PHE A 55 -19.87 20.69 13.98
N LYS A 56 -21.13 20.54 14.42
CA LYS A 56 -22.29 20.25 13.55
C LYS A 56 -22.42 21.27 12.42
N ASN A 57 -22.09 22.53 12.68
CA ASN A 57 -22.16 23.60 11.68
C ASN A 57 -21.08 23.55 10.60
N LEU A 58 -20.08 22.67 10.72
CA LEU A 58 -19.13 22.41 9.64
C LEU A 58 -19.67 21.46 8.57
N PHE A 59 -20.77 20.75 8.81
CA PHE A 59 -21.36 19.86 7.81
C PHE A 59 -22.19 20.64 6.78
N ALA A 60 -22.23 20.13 5.55
CA ALA A 60 -23.02 20.71 4.46
C ALA A 60 -24.50 20.88 4.89
N PRO A 61 -25.23 21.93 4.44
CA PRO A 61 -26.50 22.30 5.01
C PRO A 61 -27.59 21.22 4.98
N ASP A 62 -27.61 20.39 3.94
CA ASP A 62 -28.53 19.27 3.78
C ASP A 62 -28.17 18.08 4.68
N ILE A 63 -26.87 17.80 4.87
CA ILE A 63 -26.38 16.77 5.81
C ILE A 63 -26.57 17.21 7.26
N ARG A 64 -26.24 18.47 7.57
CA ARG A 64 -26.40 19.04 8.92
C ARG A 64 -27.82 18.87 9.48
N LYS A 65 -28.83 18.98 8.61
CA LYS A 65 -30.24 18.83 8.97
C LYS A 65 -30.62 17.40 9.35
N THR A 66 -29.88 16.39 8.89
CA THR A 66 -30.16 14.98 9.19
C THR A 66 -29.44 14.49 10.45
N ILE A 67 -28.44 15.24 10.93
CA ILE A 67 -27.71 14.95 12.16
C ILE A 67 -28.51 15.48 13.36
N SER A 68 -28.91 14.60 14.27
CA SER A 68 -29.51 15.00 15.55
C SER A 68 -28.47 15.54 16.54
N ASP A 69 -28.90 16.34 17.50
CA ASP A 69 -27.99 16.94 18.50
C ASP A 69 -27.37 15.86 19.39
N SER A 70 -28.11 14.81 19.72
CA SER A 70 -27.57 13.67 20.48
C SER A 70 -26.48 12.91 19.72
N GLN A 71 -26.64 12.72 18.40
CA GLN A 71 -25.64 12.06 17.57
C GLN A 71 -24.34 12.86 17.52
N ILE A 72 -24.42 14.18 17.31
CA ILE A 72 -23.20 14.99 17.24
C ILE A 72 -22.51 15.08 18.60
N MET A 73 -23.26 15.19 19.71
CA MET A 73 -22.69 15.18 21.05
C MET A 73 -21.92 13.88 21.33
N GLN A 74 -22.55 12.73 21.07
CA GLN A 74 -21.91 11.42 21.26
C GLN A 74 -20.65 11.26 20.40
N LEU A 75 -20.70 11.71 19.14
CA LEU A 75 -19.55 11.68 18.26
C LEU A 75 -18.41 12.56 18.78
N THR A 76 -18.71 13.79 19.22
CA THR A 76 -17.73 14.70 19.81
C THR A 76 -17.07 14.09 21.05
N GLU A 77 -17.85 13.47 21.95
CA GLU A 77 -17.33 12.77 23.13
C GLU A 77 -16.42 11.59 22.77
N GLN A 78 -16.84 10.74 21.83
CA GLN A 78 -16.07 9.59 21.36
C GLN A 78 -14.73 10.02 20.74
N LEU A 79 -14.74 11.03 19.88
CA LEU A 79 -13.53 11.54 19.23
C LEU A 79 -12.62 12.28 20.21
N ASN A 80 -13.17 13.04 21.14
CA ASN A 80 -12.39 13.70 22.19
C ASN A 80 -11.69 12.65 23.09
N SER A 81 -12.36 11.55 23.43
CA SER A 81 -11.77 10.42 24.13
C SER A 81 -10.63 9.77 23.34
N LEU A 82 -10.83 9.52 22.04
CA LEU A 82 -9.79 9.02 21.14
C LEU A 82 -8.55 9.95 21.14
N PHE A 83 -8.76 11.26 21.02
CA PHE A 83 -7.67 12.25 21.00
C PHE A 83 -6.90 12.30 22.32
N LYS A 84 -7.56 12.11 23.45
CA LYS A 84 -6.91 12.03 24.77
C LYS A 84 -6.05 10.77 24.91
N ASN A 85 -6.52 9.64 24.39
CA ASN A 85 -5.83 8.36 24.52
C ASN A 85 -4.66 8.19 23.55
N GLU A 86 -4.85 8.60 22.29
CA GLU A 86 -3.87 8.31 21.23
C GLU A 86 -3.05 9.53 20.79
N LYS A 87 -3.47 10.74 21.19
CA LYS A 87 -3.03 12.02 20.63
C LYS A 87 -3.42 12.17 19.15
N ILE A 88 -3.66 13.42 18.74
CA ILE A 88 -3.97 13.72 17.34
C ILE A 88 -2.69 13.56 16.51
N PRO A 89 -2.73 12.87 15.36
CA PRO A 89 -1.61 12.84 14.43
C PRO A 89 -1.23 14.25 13.98
N THR A 90 0.07 14.57 14.06
CA THR A 90 0.62 15.88 13.66
C THR A 90 1.72 15.76 12.61
N ASP A 91 2.24 14.56 12.40
CA ASP A 91 3.17 14.28 11.31
C ASP A 91 2.38 14.27 10.00
N LYS A 92 2.85 15.00 8.98
CA LYS A 92 2.19 15.05 7.66
C LYS A 92 2.08 13.66 7.02
N ARG A 93 2.98 12.73 7.37
CA ARG A 93 2.89 11.34 6.92
C ARG A 93 1.66 10.61 7.48
N ASP A 94 1.16 11.08 8.63
CA ASP A 94 -0.01 10.56 9.33
C ASP A 94 -1.32 11.26 9.01
N ILE A 95 -1.27 12.25 8.11
CA ILE A 95 -2.41 13.01 7.63
C ILE A 95 -2.38 12.95 6.11
N LEU A 96 -3.11 11.99 5.54
CA LEU A 96 -3.03 11.69 4.10
C LEU A 96 -4.31 12.10 3.37
N PRO A 97 -4.22 12.86 2.28
CA PRO A 97 -5.34 13.03 1.37
C PRO A 97 -5.62 11.70 0.64
N SER A 98 -6.88 11.44 0.32
CA SER A 98 -7.24 10.35 -0.59
C SER A 98 -8.51 10.66 -1.37
N LEU A 99 -8.63 10.06 -2.54
CA LEU A 99 -9.85 10.12 -3.35
C LEU A 99 -10.49 8.73 -3.38
N GLN A 100 -11.70 8.63 -2.84
CA GLN A 100 -12.52 7.43 -2.99
C GLN A 100 -13.47 7.63 -4.18
N VAL A 101 -13.45 6.68 -5.10
CA VAL A 101 -14.33 6.67 -6.28
C VAL A 101 -15.32 5.53 -6.11
N THR A 102 -16.61 5.84 -6.17
CA THR A 102 -17.65 4.81 -6.18
C THR A 102 -18.54 5.01 -7.39
N GLY A 103 -18.61 4.00 -8.26
CA GLY A 103 -19.46 4.02 -9.45
C GLY A 103 -20.64 3.05 -9.33
N ASN A 104 -21.78 3.44 -9.86
CA ASN A 104 -22.77 2.52 -10.41
C ASN A 104 -22.85 2.73 -11.93
N SER A 105 -23.67 1.97 -12.65
CA SER A 105 -23.77 2.04 -14.12
C SER A 105 -24.24 3.39 -14.68
N LYS A 106 -24.63 4.36 -13.85
CA LYS A 106 -25.15 5.66 -14.28
C LYS A 106 -24.41 6.85 -13.66
N ASP A 107 -23.86 6.72 -12.46
CA ASP A 107 -23.21 7.81 -11.72
C ASP A 107 -21.90 7.37 -11.07
N THR A 108 -20.92 8.28 -11.08
CA THR A 108 -19.65 8.14 -10.34
C THR A 108 -19.58 9.20 -9.26
N LEU A 109 -19.51 8.77 -8.00
CA LEU A 109 -19.30 9.62 -6.85
C LEU A 109 -17.81 9.70 -6.51
N PHE A 110 -17.30 10.93 -6.41
CA PHE A 110 -15.95 11.24 -5.98
C PHE A 110 -15.98 11.83 -4.56
N VAL A 111 -15.37 11.12 -3.62
CA VAL A 111 -15.27 11.55 -2.22
C VAL A 111 -13.82 11.88 -1.92
N ASN A 112 -13.55 13.16 -1.68
CA ASN A 112 -12.23 13.64 -1.27
C ASN A 112 -12.12 13.50 0.24
N ASN A 113 -11.06 12.88 0.73
CA ASN A 113 -10.89 12.55 2.13
C ASN A 113 -9.59 13.11 2.68
N ILE A 114 -9.59 13.53 3.94
CA ILE A 114 -8.39 13.69 4.76
C ILE A 114 -8.40 12.63 5.84
N ASN A 115 -7.38 11.77 5.83
CA ASN A 115 -7.25 10.62 6.71
C ASN A 115 -6.23 10.91 7.81
N TYR A 116 -6.67 10.93 9.06
CA TYR A 116 -5.80 10.97 10.24
C TYR A 116 -5.59 9.55 10.75
N ASN A 117 -4.40 9.01 10.51
CA ASN A 117 -4.05 7.63 10.85
C ASN A 117 -3.47 7.57 12.27
N PHE A 118 -4.16 6.87 13.16
CA PHE A 118 -3.74 6.66 14.54
C PHE A 118 -2.90 5.38 14.70
N LYS A 119 -2.12 5.32 15.78
CA LYS A 119 -1.25 4.16 16.07
C LYS A 119 -2.03 2.88 16.34
N SER A 120 -3.28 2.96 16.81
CA SER A 120 -4.13 1.80 17.09
C SER A 120 -4.76 1.14 15.85
N SER A 121 -4.30 1.47 14.64
CA SER A 121 -4.91 1.03 13.38
C SER A 121 -6.36 1.53 13.22
N GLN A 122 -6.67 2.66 13.85
CA GLN A 122 -7.86 3.43 13.61
C GLN A 122 -7.53 4.60 12.68
N THR A 123 -8.41 4.89 11.73
CA THR A 123 -8.30 6.07 10.87
C THR A 123 -9.54 6.93 11.05
N LEU A 124 -9.33 8.20 11.40
CA LEU A 124 -10.38 9.22 11.34
C LEU A 124 -10.37 9.86 9.97
N ILE A 125 -11.47 9.72 9.24
CA ILE A 125 -11.63 10.17 7.87
C ILE A 125 -12.60 11.34 7.88
N PHE A 126 -12.17 12.49 7.39
CA PHE A 126 -13.06 13.61 7.07
C PHE A 126 -13.30 13.64 5.57
N SER A 127 -14.57 13.66 5.17
CA SER A 127 -14.98 13.54 3.77
C SER A 127 -15.54 14.84 3.22
N PHE A 128 -15.24 15.12 1.97
CA PHE A 128 -15.63 16.29 1.20
C PHE A 128 -16.18 15.85 -0.16
N LEU A 129 -17.20 16.57 -0.64
CA LEU A 129 -17.75 16.39 -1.98
C LEU A 129 -17.57 17.69 -2.76
N LYS A 130 -17.21 17.57 -4.04
CA LYS A 130 -16.97 18.72 -4.91
C LYS A 130 -18.13 19.73 -4.93
N LYS A 131 -19.38 19.25 -4.83
CA LYS A 131 -20.58 20.10 -4.79
C LYS A 131 -20.68 21.02 -3.56
N TYR A 132 -19.99 20.69 -2.46
CA TYR A 132 -19.96 21.49 -1.23
C TYR A 132 -18.63 22.24 -1.04
N GLY A 133 -17.63 21.95 -1.88
CA GLY A 133 -16.30 22.53 -1.79
C GLY A 133 -15.49 22.00 -0.60
N THR A 134 -14.48 22.78 -0.19
CA THR A 134 -13.49 22.43 0.85
C THR A 134 -13.84 22.93 2.25
N LYS A 135 -14.88 23.75 2.37
CA LYS A 135 -15.29 24.41 3.63
C LYS A 135 -16.39 23.66 4.39
N GLU A 136 -17.01 22.68 3.75
CA GLU A 136 -18.14 21.94 4.29
C GLU A 136 -17.85 20.43 4.29
N LEU A 137 -18.05 19.79 5.44
CA LEU A 137 -17.92 18.36 5.60
C LEU A 137 -19.12 17.63 5.00
N ALA A 138 -18.84 16.64 4.17
CA ALA A 138 -19.81 15.67 3.69
C ALA A 138 -19.92 14.44 4.61
N GLY A 139 -18.94 14.21 5.49
CA GLY A 139 -18.95 13.07 6.38
C GLY A 139 -17.74 13.03 7.31
N ILE A 140 -17.86 12.22 8.35
CA ILE A 140 -16.77 11.86 9.24
C ILE A 140 -16.93 10.41 9.68
N HIS A 141 -15.83 9.65 9.65
CA HIS A 141 -15.87 8.23 9.95
C HIS A 141 -14.63 7.83 10.75
N LEU A 142 -14.84 7.05 11.81
CA LEU A 142 -13.76 6.36 12.50
C LEU A 142 -13.77 4.89 12.04
N LYS A 143 -12.75 4.50 11.29
CA LYS A 143 -12.65 3.15 10.72
C LYS A 143 -11.57 2.38 11.46
N LYS A 144 -11.90 1.19 11.97
CA LYS A 144 -10.92 0.23 12.47
C LYS A 144 -10.46 -0.63 11.30
N GLN A 145 -9.18 -0.61 10.98
CA GLN A 145 -8.61 -1.42 9.90
C GLN A 145 -7.54 -2.35 10.46
N PRO A 146 -7.94 -3.54 10.95
CA PRO A 146 -7.03 -4.41 11.68
C PRO A 146 -5.88 -4.98 10.85
N LEU A 147 -5.94 -4.94 9.51
CA LEU A 147 -4.96 -5.56 8.62
C LEU A 147 -4.67 -4.76 7.34
N ASN A 148 -5.20 -3.55 7.20
CA ASN A 148 -5.07 -2.82 5.94
C ASN A 148 -5.31 -1.32 6.12
N THR A 149 -4.29 -0.54 6.49
CA THR A 149 -4.10 0.86 6.06
C THR A 149 -2.81 1.48 6.59
N GLY A 150 -1.96 1.96 5.68
CA GLY A 150 -1.59 3.37 5.67
C GLY A 150 -0.97 3.93 6.94
N ASN A 151 0.21 3.43 7.36
CA ASN A 151 1.24 4.05 8.24
C ASN A 151 1.83 3.15 9.32
N HIS A 152 1.54 1.85 9.27
CA HIS A 152 2.48 0.93 9.89
C HIS A 152 3.85 1.18 9.27
N ARG A 153 4.79 1.60 10.12
CA ARG A 153 6.20 1.63 9.76
C ARG A 153 6.74 0.26 10.10
N PRO A 154 7.65 -0.27 9.28
CA PRO A 154 8.44 -1.41 9.72
C PRO A 154 9.05 -1.06 11.09
N ASN A 155 8.96 -2.00 12.03
CA ASN A 155 9.71 -1.94 13.29
C ASN A 155 11.19 -2.23 13.06
N LEU A 156 11.51 -2.80 11.90
CA LEU A 156 12.87 -2.99 11.44
C LEU A 156 13.48 -1.67 10.98
N LYS A 157 14.78 -1.51 11.26
CA LYS A 157 15.56 -0.39 10.71
C LYS A 157 15.80 -0.66 9.23
N GLN A 158 15.43 0.31 8.39
CA GLN A 158 15.74 0.31 6.96
C GLN A 158 17.21 -0.08 6.71
N ILE A 159 17.44 -1.02 5.80
CA ILE A 159 18.80 -1.35 5.36
C ILE A 159 19.50 -0.15 4.70
N GLU A 160 20.77 0.06 5.05
CA GLU A 160 21.60 1.17 4.56
C GLU A 160 22.47 0.76 3.35
N ASP A 161 22.79 -0.53 3.22
CA ASP A 161 23.48 -1.08 2.05
C ASP A 161 22.87 -2.41 1.61
N PHE A 162 23.06 -2.74 0.33
CA PHE A 162 22.53 -3.97 -0.28
C PHE A 162 23.62 -5.05 -0.37
N LYS A 163 24.43 -5.19 0.69
CA LYS A 163 25.49 -6.20 0.77
C LYS A 163 24.94 -7.52 1.29
N PHE A 164 24.44 -8.32 0.36
CA PHE A 164 23.93 -9.65 0.65
C PHE A 164 24.97 -10.72 0.32
N ASN A 165 25.00 -11.79 1.11
CA ASN A 165 25.79 -12.98 0.83
C ASN A 165 24.87 -14.09 0.33
N VAL A 166 25.20 -14.65 -0.84
CA VAL A 166 24.38 -15.70 -1.46
C VAL A 166 24.39 -17.00 -0.65
N ASP A 167 25.47 -17.25 0.11
CA ASP A 167 25.59 -18.44 0.96
C ASP A 167 24.72 -18.37 2.23
N ASP A 168 24.19 -17.18 2.55
CA ASP A 168 23.29 -16.99 3.70
C ASP A 168 21.81 -17.25 3.34
N ILE A 169 21.48 -17.56 2.09
CA ILE A 169 20.10 -17.83 1.67
C ILE A 169 19.61 -19.13 2.31
N THR A 170 18.56 -19.03 3.14
CA THR A 170 17.94 -20.19 3.80
C THR A 170 16.68 -20.66 3.09
N TRP A 171 16.02 -19.77 2.36
CA TRP A 171 14.81 -20.02 1.60
C TRP A 171 14.71 -19.04 0.44
N PHE A 172 14.15 -19.48 -0.68
CA PHE A 172 13.88 -18.62 -1.82
C PHE A 172 12.56 -18.98 -2.50
N ARG A 173 11.99 -18.01 -3.21
CA ARG A 173 10.91 -18.22 -4.18
C ARG A 173 11.07 -17.30 -5.38
N ILE A 174 10.91 -17.85 -6.57
CA ILE A 174 10.89 -17.11 -7.83
C ILE A 174 9.49 -17.16 -8.37
N TYR A 175 9.00 -16.01 -8.82
CA TYR A 175 7.76 -15.86 -9.55
C TYR A 175 8.05 -15.23 -10.90
N TYR A 176 7.45 -15.78 -11.94
CA TYR A 176 7.54 -15.25 -13.29
C TYR A 176 6.15 -15.19 -13.91
N ASP A 177 5.89 -14.12 -14.63
CA ASP A 177 4.64 -13.88 -15.35
C ASP A 177 4.96 -13.36 -16.76
N GLU A 178 4.44 -14.04 -17.78
CA GLU A 178 4.58 -13.68 -19.19
C GLU A 178 3.51 -12.71 -19.70
N GLY A 179 2.47 -12.45 -18.91
CA GLY A 179 1.26 -11.76 -19.31
C GLY A 179 0.23 -12.68 -20.01
N PRO A 180 -0.96 -12.15 -20.37
CA PRO A 180 -2.02 -12.92 -21.00
C PRO A 180 -1.59 -13.37 -22.40
N ASN A 181 -1.81 -14.66 -22.70
CA ASN A 181 -1.63 -15.30 -24.02
C ASN A 181 -0.27 -15.95 -24.34
N LYS A 182 0.48 -16.46 -23.34
CA LYS A 182 1.66 -17.31 -23.64
C LYS A 182 1.67 -18.63 -22.89
N VAL A 183 1.72 -19.71 -23.66
CA VAL A 183 2.09 -21.05 -23.19
C VAL A 183 3.59 -21.01 -22.96
N THR A 184 4.01 -20.99 -21.69
CA THR A 184 5.43 -21.01 -21.36
C THR A 184 6.08 -22.32 -21.82
N LYS A 185 7.41 -22.32 -21.94
CA LYS A 185 8.25 -23.54 -21.97
C LYS A 185 7.96 -24.51 -20.80
N PHE A 186 7.29 -24.04 -19.76
CA PHE A 186 7.11 -24.69 -18.46
C PHE A 186 5.67 -25.21 -18.22
N LYS A 187 4.88 -25.36 -19.29
CA LYS A 187 3.63 -26.17 -19.35
C LYS A 187 2.49 -25.74 -18.41
N ASN A 188 2.34 -24.46 -18.12
CA ASN A 188 1.06 -23.94 -17.63
C ASN A 188 0.33 -23.16 -18.74
N GLU A 189 -0.99 -23.33 -18.81
CA GLU A 189 -1.85 -22.70 -19.82
C GLU A 189 -1.95 -21.18 -19.67
N THR A 190 -1.36 -20.66 -18.61
CA THR A 190 -1.71 -19.38 -18.04
C THR A 190 -0.56 -18.37 -18.01
N GLY A 191 0.67 -18.79 -18.34
CA GLY A 191 1.81 -17.90 -18.52
C GLY A 191 2.61 -17.57 -17.26
N TYR A 192 2.35 -18.24 -16.13
CA TYR A 192 2.96 -17.92 -14.83
C TYR A 192 3.55 -19.14 -14.13
N PHE A 193 4.78 -19.06 -13.59
CA PHE A 193 5.34 -20.14 -12.77
C PHE A 193 5.92 -19.63 -11.46
N ALA A 194 5.91 -20.51 -10.46
CA ALA A 194 6.61 -20.32 -9.20
C ALA A 194 7.55 -21.49 -8.91
N VAL A 195 8.73 -21.19 -8.38
CA VAL A 195 9.69 -22.17 -7.86
C VAL A 195 10.05 -21.74 -6.45
N GLN A 196 9.93 -22.63 -5.48
CA GLN A 196 10.37 -22.36 -4.12
C GLN A 196 11.19 -23.49 -3.52
N GLY A 197 12.07 -23.14 -2.58
CA GLY A 197 12.89 -24.13 -1.91
C GLY A 197 13.71 -23.60 -0.76
N ASP A 198 14.28 -24.54 -0.02
CA ASP A 198 15.30 -24.33 0.98
C ASP A 198 16.68 -24.16 0.35
N ALA A 199 17.71 -24.04 1.19
CA ALA A 199 19.10 -23.93 0.78
C ALA A 199 19.56 -25.11 -0.11
N GLU A 200 19.11 -26.34 0.13
CA GLU A 200 19.51 -27.49 -0.67
C GLU A 200 18.96 -27.41 -2.09
N LYS A 201 17.66 -27.08 -2.23
CA LYS A 201 17.04 -26.84 -3.53
C LYS A 201 17.68 -25.65 -4.24
N PHE A 202 18.05 -24.61 -3.50
CA PHE A 202 18.72 -23.43 -4.04
C PHE A 202 20.05 -23.79 -4.71
N GLU A 203 20.88 -24.62 -4.07
CA GLU A 203 22.13 -25.11 -4.65
C GLU A 203 21.90 -25.93 -5.93
N LYS A 204 20.94 -26.87 -5.89
CA LYS A 204 20.68 -27.80 -7.02
C LYS A 204 20.03 -27.14 -8.23
N SER A 205 19.33 -26.02 -8.04
CA SER A 205 18.58 -25.32 -9.08
C SER A 205 19.45 -24.60 -10.12
N GLY A 206 20.72 -24.33 -9.81
CA GLY A 206 21.59 -23.48 -10.64
C GLY A 206 21.30 -21.97 -10.53
N ILE A 207 20.44 -21.55 -9.61
CA ILE A 207 20.12 -20.13 -9.37
C ILE A 207 21.27 -19.40 -8.65
N LYS A 208 22.02 -20.11 -7.81
CA LYS A 208 23.07 -19.52 -6.96
C LYS A 208 24.10 -18.66 -7.72
N PRO A 209 24.71 -19.10 -8.84
CA PRO A 209 25.62 -18.26 -9.61
C PRO A 209 24.98 -16.98 -10.15
N ILE A 210 23.70 -17.04 -10.54
CA ILE A 210 22.95 -15.87 -11.03
C ILE A 210 22.75 -14.86 -9.89
N LEU A 211 22.28 -15.32 -8.73
CA LEU A 211 22.09 -14.44 -7.57
C LEU A 211 23.40 -13.88 -7.03
N LYS A 212 24.50 -14.63 -7.11
CA LYS A 212 25.83 -14.13 -6.73
C LYS A 212 26.22 -12.90 -7.55
N ASN A 213 25.97 -12.93 -8.87
CA ASN A 213 26.25 -11.80 -9.74
C ASN A 213 25.31 -10.63 -9.47
N ILE A 214 24.02 -10.90 -9.25
CA ILE A 214 23.03 -9.88 -8.86
C ILE A 214 23.43 -9.20 -7.55
N PHE A 215 23.83 -9.94 -6.52
CA PHE A 215 24.25 -9.38 -5.24
C PHE A 215 25.52 -8.54 -5.36
N SER A 216 26.47 -8.96 -6.19
CA SER A 216 27.67 -8.18 -6.49
C SER A 216 27.33 -6.82 -7.12
N ASP A 217 26.34 -6.78 -8.01
CA ASP A 217 25.88 -5.54 -8.65
C ASP A 217 25.08 -4.67 -7.66
N LEU A 218 24.20 -5.30 -6.86
CA LEU A 218 23.43 -4.62 -5.80
C LEU A 218 24.33 -3.92 -4.75
N ALA A 219 25.53 -4.45 -4.49
CA ALA A 219 26.45 -3.91 -3.48
C ALA A 219 26.81 -2.42 -3.68
N GLN A 220 26.66 -1.86 -4.90
CA GLN A 220 26.83 -0.43 -5.13
C GLN A 220 25.82 0.46 -4.39
N SER A 221 24.68 -0.11 -3.97
CA SER A 221 23.69 0.50 -3.06
C SER A 221 23.15 1.87 -3.52
N LYS A 222 23.03 2.08 -4.84
CA LYS A 222 22.42 3.27 -5.44
C LYS A 222 20.90 3.10 -5.60
N TYR A 223 20.10 4.07 -5.21
CA TYR A 223 18.66 4.05 -5.43
C TYR A 223 18.13 5.47 -5.63
N GLU A 224 17.09 5.60 -6.45
CA GLU A 224 16.40 6.87 -6.72
C GLU A 224 15.54 7.30 -5.53
N SER A 225 14.82 6.35 -4.92
CA SER A 225 14.00 6.59 -3.74
C SER A 225 13.95 5.37 -2.84
N ALA A 226 13.63 5.62 -1.57
CA ALA A 226 13.34 4.61 -0.57
C ALA A 226 12.08 5.04 0.19
N ASP A 227 11.05 4.21 0.15
CA ASP A 227 9.72 4.52 0.65
C ASP A 227 9.18 3.36 1.49
N ILE A 228 8.34 3.65 2.47
CA ILE A 228 7.61 2.59 3.19
C ILE A 228 6.46 2.13 2.29
N PHE A 229 6.36 0.83 2.04
CA PHE A 229 5.19 0.24 1.38
C PHE A 229 4.31 -0.47 2.42
N ASN A 230 3.00 -0.37 2.25
CA ASN A 230 1.99 -1.03 3.09
C ASN A 230 0.88 -1.73 2.27
N ASP A 231 1.08 -1.79 0.96
CA ASP A 231 0.20 -2.41 -0.03
C ASP A 231 1.00 -3.44 -0.85
N SER A 232 0.29 -4.33 -1.55
CA SER A 232 0.91 -5.16 -2.59
C SER A 232 1.55 -4.29 -3.69
N LEU A 233 2.63 -4.79 -4.29
CA LEU A 233 3.33 -4.12 -5.39
C LEU A 233 2.36 -3.84 -6.55
N LYS A 234 2.18 -2.55 -6.91
CA LYS A 234 1.26 -2.11 -7.97
C LYS A 234 1.91 -2.23 -9.35
N ARG A 235 1.88 -3.44 -9.90
CA ARG A 235 2.56 -3.79 -11.17
C ARG A 235 1.92 -3.15 -12.43
N GLY A 236 0.63 -2.83 -12.38
CA GLY A 236 -0.14 -2.35 -13.54
C GLY A 236 -1.04 -3.44 -14.15
N GLU A 237 -1.60 -3.18 -15.33
CA GLU A 237 -2.37 -4.16 -16.11
C GLU A 237 -1.41 -5.10 -16.86
N ASP A 238 -1.69 -6.41 -16.83
CA ASP A 238 -0.97 -7.45 -17.58
C ASP A 238 0.57 -7.41 -17.48
N PRO A 239 1.12 -7.46 -16.26
CA PRO A 239 2.54 -7.25 -16.08
C PRO A 239 3.36 -8.46 -16.53
N LYS A 240 4.32 -8.24 -17.43
CA LYS A 240 5.43 -9.17 -17.69
C LYS A 240 6.62 -8.87 -16.78
N PHE A 241 7.01 -9.81 -15.93
CA PHE A 241 8.07 -9.58 -14.94
C PHE A 241 8.71 -10.88 -14.45
N ILE A 242 9.87 -10.74 -13.81
CA ILE A 242 10.43 -11.74 -12.90
C ILE A 242 10.59 -11.13 -11.49
N GLN A 243 10.22 -11.90 -10.48
CA GLN A 243 10.38 -11.54 -9.07
C GLN A 243 11.09 -12.69 -8.36
N ILE A 244 12.04 -12.36 -7.49
CA ILE A 244 12.63 -13.32 -6.57
C ILE A 244 12.52 -12.80 -5.14
N GLU A 245 12.19 -13.70 -4.23
CA GLU A 245 12.15 -13.49 -2.81
C GLU A 245 13.15 -14.43 -2.14
N PHE A 246 13.86 -13.95 -1.13
CA PHE A 246 14.79 -14.78 -0.36
C PHE A 246 14.90 -14.34 1.09
N SER A 247 14.99 -15.35 1.97
CA SER A 247 15.29 -15.17 3.39
C SER A 247 16.78 -15.42 3.62
N LEU A 248 17.39 -14.58 4.45
CA LEU A 248 18.81 -14.69 4.81
C LEU A 248 18.95 -15.14 6.26
N LYS A 249 19.98 -15.95 6.54
CA LYS A 249 20.32 -16.43 7.88
C LYS A 249 20.48 -15.26 8.85
N GLY A 250 19.74 -15.33 9.97
CA GLY A 250 19.83 -14.33 11.03
C GLY A 250 19.23 -12.96 10.68
N LYS A 251 18.50 -12.83 9.56
CA LYS A 251 17.76 -11.62 9.21
C LYS A 251 16.27 -11.79 9.56
N PRO A 252 15.65 -10.82 10.24
CA PRO A 252 14.23 -10.90 10.62
C PRO A 252 13.28 -10.42 9.50
N TYR A 253 13.75 -10.40 8.26
CA TYR A 253 13.03 -9.89 7.09
C TYR A 253 13.33 -10.71 5.85
N LEU A 254 12.45 -10.60 4.87
CA LEU A 254 12.61 -11.15 3.53
C LEU A 254 13.12 -10.04 2.60
N ILE A 255 13.99 -10.38 1.65
CA ILE A 255 14.30 -9.49 0.53
C ILE A 255 13.51 -9.94 -0.69
N SER A 256 12.91 -9.00 -1.41
CA SER A 256 12.25 -9.22 -2.69
C SER A 256 12.88 -8.33 -3.74
N LEU A 257 13.18 -8.88 -4.91
CA LEU A 257 13.67 -8.14 -6.06
C LEU A 257 12.72 -8.39 -7.23
N TYR A 258 12.18 -7.31 -7.80
CA TYR A 258 11.26 -7.33 -8.91
C TYR A 258 11.88 -6.59 -10.10
N LEU A 259 11.91 -7.26 -11.25
CA LEU A 259 12.38 -6.74 -12.52
C LEU A 259 11.24 -6.82 -13.56
N PRO A 260 10.69 -5.69 -14.02
CA PRO A 260 9.79 -5.66 -15.16
C PRO A 260 10.55 -5.98 -16.44
N LEU A 261 9.91 -6.73 -17.34
CA LEU A 261 10.50 -7.16 -18.62
C LEU A 261 9.91 -6.42 -19.83
N LEU A 262 8.91 -5.56 -19.63
CA LEU A 262 8.30 -4.72 -20.68
C LEU A 262 8.16 -3.28 -20.20
N ASP A 263 8.43 -2.34 -21.11
CA ASP A 263 8.55 -0.90 -20.83
C ASP A 263 7.21 -0.14 -20.77
N HIS A 264 6.08 -0.83 -20.62
CA HIS A 264 4.74 -0.22 -20.58
C HIS A 264 4.04 -0.32 -19.23
N GLN A 265 4.77 -0.68 -18.17
CA GLN A 265 4.25 -0.84 -16.82
C GLN A 265 4.67 0.32 -15.91
N ASN A 266 4.06 0.41 -14.72
CA ASN A 266 4.35 1.45 -13.72
C ASN A 266 5.84 1.56 -13.35
N TYR A 267 6.58 0.45 -13.44
CA TYR A 267 8.00 0.36 -13.09
C TYR A 267 8.91 0.27 -14.33
N SER A 268 8.44 0.68 -15.51
CA SER A 268 9.26 0.74 -16.74
C SER A 268 10.62 1.40 -16.48
N GLY A 269 11.71 0.77 -16.94
CA GLY A 269 13.09 1.21 -16.73
C GLY A 269 13.62 1.13 -15.28
N LYS A 270 12.88 0.52 -14.35
CA LYS A 270 13.23 0.44 -12.92
C LYS A 270 13.36 -0.99 -12.43
N ILE A 271 14.11 -1.19 -11.35
CA ILE A 271 14.13 -2.39 -10.52
C ILE A 271 13.54 -2.02 -9.17
N VAL A 272 12.71 -2.89 -8.61
CA VAL A 272 12.14 -2.69 -7.27
C VAL A 272 12.77 -3.69 -6.32
N LEU A 273 13.55 -3.20 -5.35
CA LEU A 273 14.06 -3.99 -4.23
C LEU A 273 13.18 -3.71 -3.02
N MET A 274 12.76 -4.73 -2.28
CA MET A 274 11.92 -4.57 -1.09
C MET A 274 12.54 -5.34 0.08
N GLU A 275 12.70 -4.65 1.21
CA GLU A 275 12.94 -5.24 2.52
C GLU A 275 11.58 -5.44 3.18
N LYS A 276 11.12 -6.69 3.29
CA LYS A 276 9.80 -7.04 3.81
C LYS A 276 9.88 -7.55 5.24
N GLU A 277 9.36 -6.79 6.19
CA GLU A 277 9.06 -7.29 7.55
C GLU A 277 7.84 -8.23 7.50
N TYR A 278 6.85 -7.88 6.68
CA TYR A 278 5.68 -8.70 6.35
C TYR A 278 5.42 -8.65 4.85
N GLN A 279 4.58 -9.56 4.34
CA GLN A 279 4.30 -9.69 2.90
C GLN A 279 3.93 -8.38 2.21
N ASN A 280 3.16 -7.52 2.89
CA ASN A 280 2.72 -6.23 2.40
C ASN A 280 3.25 -5.05 3.24
N LEU A 281 4.29 -5.21 4.06
CA LEU A 281 4.86 -4.12 4.86
C LEU A 281 6.39 -4.18 4.91
N GLY A 282 7.02 -3.05 4.62
CA GLY A 282 8.47 -2.96 4.59
C GLY A 282 8.99 -1.66 3.98
N TYR A 283 10.26 -1.68 3.57
CA TYR A 283 10.87 -0.64 2.76
C TYR A 283 10.97 -1.08 1.31
N GLN A 284 10.64 -0.18 0.40
CA GLN A 284 10.76 -0.34 -1.04
C GLN A 284 11.78 0.65 -1.57
N PHE A 285 12.74 0.15 -2.34
CA PHE A 285 13.78 0.93 -2.99
C PHE A 285 13.55 0.88 -4.50
N ILE A 286 13.62 2.04 -5.14
CA ILE A 286 13.53 2.18 -6.59
C ILE A 286 14.94 2.34 -7.16
N LEU A 287 15.35 1.36 -7.97
CA LEU A 287 16.69 1.29 -8.55
C LEU A 287 16.58 1.59 -10.06
N ASN A 288 17.51 2.38 -10.60
CA ASN A 288 17.56 2.66 -12.04
C ASN A 288 18.23 1.50 -12.78
N GLN A 289 17.58 0.94 -13.81
CA GLN A 289 18.16 -0.20 -14.54
C GLN A 289 19.51 0.11 -15.19
N ASN A 290 19.78 1.36 -15.57
CA ASN A 290 21.06 1.77 -16.17
C ASN A 290 22.23 1.70 -15.18
N ASP A 291 21.95 1.84 -13.89
CA ASP A 291 22.96 1.67 -12.84
C ASP A 291 23.22 0.18 -12.58
N TYR A 292 22.27 -0.72 -12.87
CA TYR A 292 22.29 -2.13 -12.48
C TYR A 292 22.26 -3.08 -13.69
N LEU A 293 23.20 -2.90 -14.61
CA LEU A 293 23.29 -3.70 -15.84
C LEU A 293 23.52 -5.19 -15.56
N GLY A 294 24.20 -5.52 -14.45
CA GLY A 294 24.39 -6.89 -14.01
C GLY A 294 23.05 -7.52 -13.65
N VAL A 295 22.19 -6.83 -12.90
CA VAL A 295 20.84 -7.31 -12.59
C VAL A 295 20.02 -7.52 -13.86
N VAL A 296 19.97 -6.53 -14.76
CA VAL A 296 19.18 -6.61 -16.01
C VAL A 296 19.65 -7.76 -16.89
N LYS A 297 20.95 -8.05 -16.93
CA LYS A 297 21.53 -9.13 -17.73
C LYS A 297 21.39 -10.52 -17.11
N GLU A 298 21.57 -10.63 -15.79
CA GLU A 298 21.65 -11.93 -15.12
C GLU A 298 20.26 -12.46 -14.75
N PHE A 299 19.34 -11.59 -14.32
CA PHE A 299 18.05 -12.00 -13.79
C PHE A 299 17.18 -12.76 -14.82
N PRO A 300 17.11 -12.35 -16.10
CA PRO A 300 16.38 -13.10 -17.13
C PRO A 300 16.94 -14.51 -17.42
N LYS A 301 18.23 -14.78 -17.12
CA LYS A 301 18.83 -16.11 -17.36
C LYS A 301 18.22 -17.21 -16.52
N ILE A 302 17.50 -16.87 -15.45
CA ILE A 302 16.72 -17.83 -14.66
C ILE A 302 15.73 -18.58 -15.56
N LEU A 303 15.21 -17.93 -16.61
CA LEU A 303 14.27 -18.53 -17.57
C LEU A 303 14.92 -19.59 -18.48
N ASP A 304 16.25 -19.60 -18.57
CA ASP A 304 16.99 -20.59 -19.35
C ASP A 304 17.29 -21.86 -18.53
N LEU A 305 17.14 -21.80 -17.20
CA LEU A 305 17.36 -22.94 -16.31
C LEU A 305 16.28 -24.01 -16.50
N LYS A 306 16.67 -25.27 -16.28
CA LYS A 306 15.75 -26.42 -16.25
C LYS A 306 15.21 -26.59 -14.83
N LEU A 307 14.14 -25.87 -14.52
CA LEU A 307 13.55 -25.83 -13.17
C LEU A 307 12.37 -26.80 -12.98
N ASP A 308 12.17 -27.72 -13.93
CA ASP A 308 11.06 -28.68 -14.00
C ASP A 308 10.82 -29.48 -12.72
N ASN A 309 11.89 -29.82 -12.00
CA ASN A 309 11.81 -30.61 -10.77
C ASN A 309 11.56 -29.78 -9.50
N PHE A 310 11.43 -28.46 -9.62
CA PHE A 310 11.30 -27.53 -8.49
C PHE A 310 10.01 -26.71 -8.52
N TYR A 311 9.11 -26.99 -9.47
CA TYR A 311 7.86 -26.28 -9.61
C TYR A 311 6.87 -26.54 -8.48
N GLU A 312 6.05 -25.53 -8.24
CA GLU A 312 4.83 -25.67 -7.45
C GLU A 312 3.65 -25.92 -8.40
N ASP A 313 2.86 -26.97 -8.15
CA ASP A 313 1.64 -27.28 -8.93
C ASP A 313 0.59 -26.15 -8.85
N LYS A 314 0.73 -25.24 -7.88
CA LYS A 314 -0.09 -24.03 -7.74
C LYS A 314 0.84 -22.83 -7.44
N PRO A 315 0.96 -21.86 -8.37
CA PRO A 315 1.86 -20.73 -8.24
C PRO A 315 1.50 -19.72 -7.14
#